data_AF-A0A0M8RKH2-F1
#
_entry.id   AF-A0A0M8RKH2-F1
#
_cell.length_a   1.000
_cell.length_b   1.000
_cell.length_c   1.000
_cell.angle_alpha   90.00
_cell.angle_beta   90.00
_cell.angle_gamma   90.00
#
_symmetry.space_group_name_H-M   'P 1'
#
loop_
_entity.id
_entity.type
_entity.pdbx_description
1 polymer ?
#
loop_
_entity_poly.entity_id
_entity_poly.type
_entity_poly.pdbx_seq_one_letter_code
_entity_poly.pdbx_strand_id
1 'polypeptide(L)'
;MPPQAAGEPAAAGSRANATDGAATPDAPAAGSRPDTGSPATPADARVPAPSIAADSSNTTAASSTTDTPPPTTPATPAPTKSAWPALTPPPPAASRPGAGKRPRSEETRIERAFGHAFRRVTGSAFAPYQSAVIRIGFAATWLFFLLREWPNRQELYGPHGPWSGDMARRLLADNQAFSVLTWSDGRGWFELVYTLAILSSALLLVGWRTRTMSVLFMVGVLSLQNRSIFIGDGGDNVIHLMAIYLVLTRCGQVWSLDARRAAKRGQGADPGLPERDITGVVLWAVLGLSLAVAQVMGLSGLSWFGAGPFPGVGWGLTLWILWCAHGAWWAVRRYAPGEPRVVLDMLGKLAHNGAMLVIVVEVCLIYATAGWYKIQGSRWQDGTAVYYPMHLDYFSPWPDLSRLLADNGLMIMLITYGTVIVQVAFPFTLFNRRLKNVLLVVMICEHLSIAFLLGLPFFSLAMITADAVFLPTVFLVWLGARVCAVRDRVLPRRARDGESGMTAPAGAPSEVSAP
;
A
#
# COMPACT_ATOMS: atom_id res chain seq x y z
N MET A 1 25.30 61.38 1.93
CA MET A 1 25.59 62.34 3.02
C MET A 1 24.30 62.64 3.75
N PRO A 2 24.29 62.79 5.09
CA PRO A 2 24.89 61.88 6.07
C PRO A 2 23.80 61.51 7.15
N PRO A 3 24.07 61.11 8.43
CA PRO A 3 23.63 59.79 8.91
C PRO A 3 23.05 59.78 10.36
N GLN A 4 23.21 58.64 11.08
CA GLN A 4 23.01 58.37 12.53
C GLN A 4 21.64 57.76 12.94
N ALA A 5 21.54 56.82 13.90
CA ALA A 5 22.57 56.05 14.64
C ALA A 5 22.01 54.69 15.13
N ALA A 6 22.88 53.81 15.64
CA ALA A 6 22.55 52.48 16.14
C ALA A 6 22.10 52.46 17.62
N GLY A 7 21.41 51.38 18.02
CA GLY A 7 21.08 51.04 19.40
C GLY A 7 20.77 49.55 19.55
N GLU A 8 21.47 48.86 20.44
CA GLU A 8 21.47 47.39 20.61
C GLU A 8 20.36 46.87 21.58
N PRO A 9 20.14 45.53 21.70
CA PRO A 9 18.89 44.96 22.20
C PRO A 9 18.84 44.69 23.72
N ALA A 10 17.63 44.43 24.24
CA ALA A 10 17.38 43.99 25.61
C ALA A 10 16.75 42.59 25.67
N ALA A 11 17.04 41.83 26.73
CA ALA A 11 16.73 40.41 26.87
C ALA A 11 15.67 40.09 27.95
N ALA A 12 15.07 38.90 27.81
CA ALA A 12 14.50 37.98 28.80
C ALA A 12 13.96 38.45 30.19
N GLY A 13 12.72 38.04 30.50
CA GLY A 13 12.14 37.96 31.87
C GLY A 13 10.61 37.84 31.81
N SER A 14 9.99 36.66 31.96
CA SER A 14 9.70 35.90 33.19
C SER A 14 8.50 36.39 34.03
N ARG A 15 7.40 35.60 33.99
CA ARG A 15 6.36 35.36 35.04
C ARG A 15 5.80 36.53 35.88
N ALA A 16 4.47 36.69 35.91
CA ALA A 16 3.64 36.39 37.09
C ALA A 16 2.11 36.54 36.85
N ASN A 17 1.35 35.97 37.79
CA ASN A 17 -0.07 35.61 37.85
C ASN A 17 -1.00 36.72 38.43
N ALA A 18 -2.28 36.39 38.66
CA ALA A 18 -3.33 37.10 39.45
C ALA A 18 -4.15 38.19 38.70
N THR A 19 -5.42 37.97 38.31
CA THR A 19 -6.71 37.96 39.08
C THR A 19 -7.20 39.35 39.55
N ASP A 20 -8.30 39.84 38.95
CA ASP A 20 -9.58 40.18 39.62
C ASP A 20 -10.55 40.92 38.68
N GLY A 21 -11.86 40.88 38.99
CA GLY A 21 -12.89 41.72 38.32
C GLY A 21 -14.18 41.00 37.93
N ALA A 22 -15.10 40.79 38.89
CA ALA A 22 -16.44 40.26 38.62
C ALA A 22 -17.47 41.37 38.36
N ALA A 23 -18.39 41.17 37.40
CA ALA A 23 -19.62 41.96 37.27
C ALA A 23 -20.72 41.25 36.46
N THR A 24 -21.77 40.79 37.16
CA THR A 24 -23.14 40.47 36.73
C THR A 24 -24.04 40.71 37.95
N PRO A 25 -25.38 40.89 37.85
CA PRO A 25 -26.28 40.55 36.73
C PRO A 25 -27.29 41.68 36.36
N ASP A 26 -28.19 41.39 35.41
CA ASP A 26 -29.61 41.78 35.56
C ASP A 26 -30.57 41.01 34.63
N ALA A 27 -31.68 40.53 35.20
CA ALA A 27 -32.89 39.98 34.53
C ALA A 27 -34.03 39.95 35.56
N PRO A 28 -35.29 40.28 35.18
CA PRO A 28 -36.32 39.28 34.83
C PRO A 28 -37.20 39.78 33.64
N ALA A 29 -38.46 39.40 33.32
CA ALA A 29 -39.50 38.48 33.82
C ALA A 29 -40.53 38.23 32.66
N ALA A 30 -41.62 37.45 32.75
CA ALA A 30 -41.88 36.10 33.31
C ALA A 30 -43.33 35.67 32.95
N GLY A 31 -43.59 34.36 32.72
CA GLY A 31 -44.94 33.79 32.51
C GLY A 31 -45.32 33.50 31.04
N SER A 32 -46.15 32.50 30.71
CA SER A 32 -47.01 31.68 31.57
C SER A 32 -47.31 30.27 30.99
N ARG A 33 -47.68 29.35 31.88
CA ARG A 33 -48.31 28.02 31.65
C ARG A 33 -49.58 27.99 32.52
N PRO A 34 -50.62 27.20 32.20
CA PRO A 34 -50.71 25.85 32.80
C PRO A 34 -51.50 24.77 32.00
N ASP A 35 -51.21 23.49 32.32
CA ASP A 35 -52.12 22.36 32.64
C ASP A 35 -53.22 21.86 31.66
N THR A 36 -53.72 20.60 31.70
CA THR A 36 -53.33 19.28 32.29
C THR A 36 -54.11 18.17 31.53
N GLY A 37 -53.66 16.90 31.55
CA GLY A 37 -54.52 15.77 31.15
C GLY A 37 -53.80 14.47 30.71
N SER A 38 -54.02 13.38 31.46
CA SER A 38 -53.63 11.99 31.15
C SER A 38 -54.87 11.10 31.44
N PRO A 39 -55.09 9.92 30.82
CA PRO A 39 -54.42 8.69 31.31
C PRO A 39 -54.25 7.48 30.33
N ALA A 40 -53.42 6.53 30.78
CA ALA A 40 -53.53 5.04 30.65
C ALA A 40 -53.30 4.26 29.32
N THR A 41 -52.54 3.16 29.51
CA THR A 41 -52.14 1.96 28.72
C THR A 41 -53.25 0.90 28.47
N PRO A 42 -53.00 -0.31 27.88
CA PRO A 42 -51.92 -0.85 26.99
C PRO A 42 -52.46 -1.67 25.76
N ALA A 43 -51.59 -2.20 24.88
CA ALA A 43 -51.83 -3.46 24.13
C ALA A 43 -50.56 -4.05 23.44
N ASP A 44 -50.50 -5.38 23.35
CA ASP A 44 -49.50 -6.19 22.62
C ASP A 44 -49.70 -6.23 21.10
N ALA A 45 -48.60 -6.46 20.35
CA ALA A 45 -48.60 -7.32 19.15
C ALA A 45 -47.16 -7.69 18.69
N ARG A 46 -46.70 -8.91 19.03
CA ARG A 46 -45.66 -9.64 18.26
C ARG A 46 -46.32 -10.43 17.11
N VAL A 47 -45.53 -11.27 16.41
CA VAL A 47 -45.90 -12.42 15.51
C VAL A 47 -45.74 -12.10 14.00
N PRO A 48 -45.16 -13.01 13.16
CA PRO A 48 -44.06 -13.96 13.40
C PRO A 48 -43.09 -14.12 12.20
N ALA A 49 -42.19 -15.12 12.27
CA ALA A 49 -41.62 -15.78 11.08
C ALA A 49 -42.40 -17.07 10.75
N PRO A 50 -42.40 -17.57 9.51
CA PRO A 50 -42.88 -18.91 9.19
C PRO A 50 -41.76 -19.97 9.29
N SER A 51 -42.13 -21.14 9.79
CA SER A 51 -41.26 -22.28 10.07
C SER A 51 -41.27 -23.35 8.96
N ILE A 52 -40.32 -24.27 9.06
CA ILE A 52 -40.28 -25.54 8.33
C ILE A 52 -41.51 -26.40 8.69
N ALA A 53 -42.06 -27.12 7.70
CA ALA A 53 -42.76 -28.37 7.92
C ALA A 53 -42.38 -29.36 6.81
N ALA A 54 -42.07 -30.59 7.19
CA ALA A 54 -42.00 -31.72 6.27
C ALA A 54 -43.34 -32.46 6.29
N ASP A 55 -43.67 -33.18 5.22
CA ASP A 55 -44.74 -34.16 5.26
C ASP A 55 -44.35 -35.44 4.49
N SER A 56 -45.02 -36.54 4.79
CA SER A 56 -44.53 -37.90 4.52
C SER A 56 -45.61 -38.86 4.01
N SER A 57 -45.19 -39.87 3.23
CA SER A 57 -46.02 -40.98 2.69
C SER A 57 -47.10 -40.55 1.66
N ASN A 58 -47.45 -41.32 0.62
CA ASN A 58 -47.67 -42.76 0.60
C ASN A 58 -47.66 -43.35 -0.84
N THR A 59 -47.62 -44.69 -0.93
CA THR A 59 -48.17 -45.63 -1.97
C THR A 59 -48.63 -45.11 -3.36
N THR A 60 -48.48 -45.80 -4.52
CA THR A 60 -48.60 -47.25 -4.81
C THR A 60 -48.16 -47.54 -6.27
N ALA A 61 -47.68 -48.75 -6.59
CA ALA A 61 -48.11 -49.58 -7.76
C ALA A 61 -47.06 -50.67 -8.08
N ALA A 62 -47.52 -51.87 -8.46
CA ALA A 62 -46.67 -53.04 -8.74
C ALA A 62 -47.06 -53.77 -10.03
N SER A 63 -46.06 -54.34 -10.70
CA SER A 63 -46.14 -55.41 -11.72
C SER A 63 -44.70 -55.74 -12.19
N SER A 64 -44.31 -56.94 -12.60
CA SER A 64 -44.97 -58.26 -12.58
C SER A 64 -43.90 -59.38 -12.60
N THR A 65 -44.30 -60.60 -12.21
CA THR A 65 -43.48 -61.82 -12.01
C THR A 65 -43.18 -62.62 -13.30
N THR A 66 -42.05 -63.33 -13.38
CA THR A 66 -42.02 -64.79 -13.73
C THR A 66 -40.66 -65.47 -13.46
N ASP A 67 -40.68 -66.75 -13.08
CA ASP A 67 -39.54 -67.67 -12.91
C ASP A 67 -39.18 -68.44 -14.20
N THR A 68 -37.91 -68.84 -14.38
CA THR A 68 -37.47 -70.26 -14.58
C THR A 68 -35.93 -70.41 -14.73
N PRO A 69 -35.31 -71.60 -14.47
CA PRO A 69 -33.85 -71.76 -14.35
C PRO A 69 -33.23 -72.61 -15.52
N PRO A 70 -32.04 -73.27 -15.44
CA PRO A 70 -30.91 -72.97 -16.34
C PRO A 70 -30.47 -74.13 -17.27
N PRO A 71 -29.50 -73.89 -18.19
CA PRO A 71 -28.66 -74.93 -18.79
C PRO A 71 -27.19 -74.88 -18.32
N THR A 72 -26.49 -76.00 -18.49
CA THR A 72 -25.15 -76.31 -17.97
C THR A 72 -24.04 -76.32 -19.03
N THR A 73 -22.79 -76.54 -18.57
CA THR A 73 -21.55 -76.92 -19.32
C THR A 73 -20.73 -75.82 -20.00
N PRO A 74 -19.41 -76.03 -20.26
CA PRO A 74 -18.40 -76.81 -19.52
C PRO A 74 -17.13 -75.98 -19.16
N ALA A 75 -16.10 -76.63 -18.59
CA ALA A 75 -14.98 -75.99 -17.88
C ALA A 75 -13.65 -75.87 -18.67
N THR A 76 -12.66 -75.23 -18.02
CA THR A 76 -11.18 -75.40 -18.15
C THR A 76 -10.42 -74.32 -18.96
N PRO A 77 -9.18 -73.91 -18.59
CA PRO A 77 -8.51 -73.84 -17.27
C PRO A 77 -8.10 -72.41 -16.84
N ALA A 78 -7.77 -72.23 -15.56
CA ALA A 78 -7.01 -71.06 -15.09
C ALA A 78 -5.49 -71.30 -15.19
N PRO A 79 -4.67 -70.32 -15.62
CA PRO A 79 -3.22 -70.47 -15.66
C PRO A 79 -2.61 -70.49 -14.25
N THR A 80 -1.59 -71.33 -14.09
CA THR A 80 -0.89 -71.62 -12.84
C THR A 80 -0.06 -70.45 -12.31
N LYS A 81 -0.22 -70.12 -11.02
CA LYS A 81 0.73 -69.26 -10.31
C LYS A 81 1.98 -70.07 -9.94
N SER A 82 3.08 -69.87 -10.65
CA SER A 82 4.39 -70.38 -10.26
C SER A 82 4.86 -69.76 -8.95
N ALA A 83 5.39 -70.58 -8.05
CA ALA A 83 5.70 -70.19 -6.68
C ALA A 83 6.91 -69.25 -6.58
N TRP A 84 6.77 -68.20 -5.77
CA TRP A 84 7.91 -67.52 -5.14
C TRP A 84 8.15 -68.16 -3.77
N PRO A 85 9.41 -68.40 -3.34
CA PRO A 85 9.69 -69.01 -2.05
C PRO A 85 9.26 -68.06 -0.92
N ALA A 86 8.50 -68.58 0.04
CA ALA A 86 8.03 -67.81 1.19
C ALA A 86 9.20 -67.48 2.12
N LEU A 87 9.56 -66.20 2.23
CA LEU A 87 10.41 -65.73 3.33
C LEU A 87 9.64 -65.89 4.64
N THR A 88 10.23 -66.64 5.57
CA THR A 88 9.76 -66.72 6.95
C THR A 88 9.80 -65.32 7.58
N PRO A 89 8.74 -64.89 8.31
CA PRO A 89 8.78 -63.62 9.01
C PRO A 89 9.89 -63.66 10.08
N PRO A 90 10.65 -62.58 10.27
CA PRO A 90 11.65 -62.52 11.34
C PRO A 90 10.96 -62.64 12.72
N PRO A 91 11.66 -63.19 13.73
CA PRO A 91 11.11 -63.28 15.08
C PRO A 91 10.76 -61.88 15.61
N PRO A 92 9.74 -61.76 16.48
CA PRO A 92 9.31 -60.46 17.00
C PRO A 92 10.48 -59.77 17.69
N ALA A 93 10.88 -58.62 17.16
CA ALA A 93 11.98 -57.83 17.70
C ALA A 93 11.69 -57.48 19.17
N ALA A 94 12.64 -57.76 20.05
CA ALA A 94 12.54 -57.45 21.47
C ALA A 94 12.12 -55.98 21.66
N SER A 95 11.11 -55.76 22.49
CA SER A 95 10.57 -54.43 22.79
C SER A 95 11.68 -53.55 23.36
N ARG A 96 12.15 -52.58 22.56
CA ARG A 96 13.14 -51.59 23.01
C ARG A 96 12.61 -50.90 24.27
N PRO A 97 13.36 -50.89 25.39
CA PRO A 97 12.96 -50.18 26.58
C PRO A 97 12.79 -48.69 26.27
N GLY A 98 11.67 -48.11 26.68
CA GLY A 98 11.52 -46.66 26.79
C GLY A 98 11.86 -45.87 25.52
N ALA A 99 11.08 -46.06 24.45
CA ALA A 99 10.80 -44.93 23.57
C ALA A 99 10.00 -43.88 24.38
N GLY A 100 10.71 -43.15 25.24
CA GLY A 100 10.15 -42.07 26.03
C GLY A 100 9.45 -41.13 25.06
N LYS A 101 8.13 -41.02 25.20
CA LYS A 101 7.37 -39.96 24.53
C LYS A 101 8.10 -38.68 24.93
N ARG A 102 8.78 -38.02 23.97
CA ARG A 102 9.29 -36.67 24.19
C ARG A 102 8.14 -35.92 24.85
N PRO A 103 8.33 -35.31 26.04
CA PRO A 103 7.23 -34.64 26.71
C PRO A 103 6.65 -33.70 25.68
N ARG A 104 5.35 -33.89 25.38
CA ARG A 104 4.61 -32.87 24.63
C ARG A 104 4.75 -31.64 25.52
N SER A 105 5.55 -30.68 25.10
CA SER A 105 5.53 -29.37 25.73
C SER A 105 4.07 -28.96 25.69
N GLU A 106 3.47 -28.79 26.86
CA GLU A 106 2.08 -28.35 26.98
C GLU A 106 2.06 -26.86 26.64
N GLU A 107 2.35 -26.54 25.37
CA GLU A 107 2.32 -25.18 24.86
C GLU A 107 0.95 -24.62 25.21
N THR A 108 0.97 -23.63 26.09
CA THR A 108 -0.21 -22.94 26.57
C THR A 108 -0.98 -22.41 25.37
N ARG A 109 -2.29 -22.16 25.54
CA ARG A 109 -3.09 -21.55 24.45
C ARG A 109 -2.48 -20.20 24.02
N ILE A 110 -1.79 -19.51 24.93
CA ILE A 110 -1.07 -18.26 24.69
C ILE A 110 0.20 -18.50 23.85
N GLU A 111 1.06 -19.47 24.21
CA GLU A 111 2.26 -19.81 23.42
C GLU A 111 1.91 -20.29 22.01
N ARG A 112 0.86 -21.11 21.86
CA ARG A 112 0.35 -21.48 20.52
C ARG A 112 -0.21 -20.29 19.76
N ALA A 113 -1.00 -19.42 20.40
CA ALA A 113 -1.50 -18.21 19.75
C ALA A 113 -0.36 -17.28 19.31
N PHE A 114 0.66 -17.10 20.17
CA PHE A 114 1.86 -16.32 19.88
C PHE A 114 2.69 -16.97 18.76
N GLY A 115 2.92 -18.28 18.80
CA GLY A 115 3.61 -19.03 17.76
C GLY A 115 2.88 -18.98 16.41
N HIS A 116 1.55 -19.05 16.40
CA HIS A 116 0.74 -18.86 15.19
C HIS A 116 0.80 -17.41 14.68
N ALA A 117 0.68 -16.40 15.55
CA ALA A 117 0.79 -14.99 15.18
C ALA A 117 2.19 -14.66 14.63
N PHE A 118 3.25 -15.08 15.34
CA PHE A 118 4.63 -14.93 14.93
C PHE A 118 4.91 -15.60 13.59
N ARG A 119 4.49 -16.86 13.38
CA ARG A 119 4.61 -17.55 12.08
C ARG A 119 3.79 -16.88 10.97
N ARG A 120 2.64 -16.27 11.28
CA ARG A 120 1.83 -15.54 10.30
C ARG A 120 2.52 -14.25 9.85
N VAL A 121 3.03 -13.47 10.80
CA VAL A 121 3.71 -12.16 10.57
C VAL A 121 5.10 -12.33 9.96
N THR A 122 5.87 -13.36 10.33
CA THR A 122 7.20 -13.63 9.74
C THR A 122 7.15 -14.54 8.51
N GLY A 123 6.10 -15.35 8.36
CA GLY A 123 5.97 -16.32 7.28
C GLY A 123 5.47 -15.73 5.96
N SER A 124 4.62 -14.70 6.00
CA SER A 124 3.95 -14.14 4.81
C SER A 124 4.05 -12.62 4.72
N ALA A 125 4.05 -12.09 3.49
CA ALA A 125 3.90 -10.67 3.23
C ALA A 125 2.40 -10.35 3.08
N PHE A 126 1.88 -9.44 3.90
CA PHE A 126 0.48 -9.06 3.88
C PHE A 126 0.17 -8.07 2.75
N ALA A 127 -1.08 -8.07 2.29
CA ALA A 127 -1.63 -7.10 1.36
C ALA A 127 -0.77 -6.82 0.09
N PRO A 128 -0.27 -7.86 -0.63
CA PRO A 128 0.65 -7.66 -1.77
C PRO A 128 0.02 -6.84 -2.90
N TYR A 129 -1.27 -7.04 -3.17
CA TYR A 129 -2.01 -6.28 -4.18
C TYR A 129 -2.17 -4.81 -3.79
N GLN A 130 -2.51 -4.51 -2.54
CA GLN A 130 -2.60 -3.14 -2.02
C GLN A 130 -1.25 -2.43 -2.13
N SER A 131 -0.15 -3.07 -1.69
CA SER A 131 1.19 -2.49 -1.84
C SER A 131 1.60 -2.24 -3.30
N ALA A 132 1.10 -3.05 -4.24
CA ALA A 132 1.32 -2.83 -5.67
C ALA A 132 0.48 -1.66 -6.21
N VAL A 133 -0.77 -1.47 -5.75
CA VAL A 133 -1.57 -0.28 -6.10
C VAL A 133 -0.93 0.99 -5.55
N ILE A 134 -0.54 0.99 -4.27
CA ILE A 134 0.16 2.11 -3.62
C ILE A 134 1.41 2.52 -4.41
N ARG A 135 2.25 1.54 -4.80
CA ARG A 135 3.42 1.78 -5.67
C ARG A 135 3.03 2.38 -7.01
N ILE A 136 2.03 1.83 -7.69
CA ILE A 136 1.62 2.28 -9.02
C ILE A 136 1.04 3.70 -8.93
N GLY A 137 0.15 3.96 -7.98
CA GLY A 137 -0.52 5.25 -7.79
C GLY A 137 0.47 6.35 -7.44
N PHE A 138 1.28 6.22 -6.38
CA PHE A 138 2.18 7.30 -5.97
C PHE A 138 3.28 7.56 -7.01
N ALA A 139 3.79 6.51 -7.65
CA ALA A 139 4.72 6.68 -8.77
C ALA A 139 4.04 7.32 -9.99
N ALA A 140 2.75 7.09 -10.23
CA ALA A 140 1.99 7.73 -11.30
C ALA A 140 1.68 9.20 -11.00
N THR A 141 1.19 9.51 -9.80
CA THR A 141 0.90 10.89 -9.36
C THR A 141 2.13 11.77 -9.51
N TRP A 142 3.27 11.31 -8.96
CA TRP A 142 4.51 12.07 -9.03
C TRP A 142 5.07 12.14 -10.46
N LEU A 143 5.03 11.05 -11.23
CA LEU A 143 5.45 11.07 -12.64
C LEU A 143 4.63 12.06 -13.47
N PHE A 144 3.30 12.02 -13.37
CA PHE A 144 2.43 12.91 -14.15
C PHE A 144 2.53 14.35 -13.69
N PHE A 145 2.77 14.61 -12.40
CA PHE A 145 3.10 15.94 -11.90
C PHE A 145 4.38 16.48 -12.53
N LEU A 146 5.49 15.73 -12.47
CA LEU A 146 6.77 16.14 -13.08
C LEU A 146 6.70 16.28 -14.62
N LEU A 147 5.86 15.49 -15.29
CA LEU A 147 5.65 15.62 -16.74
C LEU A 147 4.79 16.85 -17.10
N ARG A 148 3.77 17.18 -16.29
CA ARG A 148 2.96 18.40 -16.46
C ARG A 148 3.80 19.64 -16.20
N GLU A 149 4.55 19.66 -15.10
CA GLU A 149 5.37 20.80 -14.70
C GLU A 149 6.70 20.89 -15.46
N TRP A 150 6.96 20.01 -16.43
CA TRP A 150 8.17 20.05 -17.25
C TRP A 150 8.43 21.44 -17.87
N PRO A 151 7.47 22.20 -18.43
CA PRO A 151 7.72 23.54 -18.95
C PRO A 151 8.19 24.52 -17.87
N ASN A 152 7.60 24.43 -16.67
CA ASN A 152 7.77 25.39 -15.57
C ASN A 152 8.89 25.01 -14.59
N ARG A 153 9.46 23.81 -14.71
CA ARG A 153 10.38 23.19 -13.74
C ARG A 153 11.54 24.07 -13.26
N GLN A 154 12.07 24.93 -14.13
CA GLN A 154 13.18 25.84 -13.83
C GLN A 154 12.76 27.01 -12.94
N GLU A 155 11.53 27.49 -13.06
CA GLU A 155 10.96 28.52 -12.19
C GLU A 155 10.57 27.94 -10.82
N LEU A 156 9.94 26.76 -10.84
CA LEU A 156 9.46 26.07 -9.64
C LEU A 156 10.59 25.54 -8.74
N TYR A 157 11.64 24.96 -9.33
CA TYR A 157 12.66 24.21 -8.59
C TYR A 157 14.11 24.53 -9.00
N GLY A 158 14.31 25.31 -10.06
CA GLY A 158 15.64 25.59 -10.61
C GLY A 158 16.48 26.52 -9.72
N PRO A 159 17.80 26.62 -9.96
CA PRO A 159 18.71 27.43 -9.14
C PRO A 159 18.41 28.94 -9.22
N HIS A 160 17.81 29.40 -10.33
CA HIS A 160 17.45 30.79 -10.60
C HIS A 160 15.95 31.07 -10.51
N GLY A 161 15.15 30.14 -9.95
CA GLY A 161 13.75 30.39 -9.65
C GLY A 161 13.57 31.45 -8.53
N PRO A 162 12.36 32.01 -8.34
CA PRO A 162 12.10 33.04 -7.33
C PRO A 162 12.54 32.62 -5.91
N TRP A 163 12.39 31.33 -5.59
CA TRP A 163 12.95 30.73 -4.38
C TRP A 163 14.40 30.28 -4.64
N SER A 164 15.35 31.21 -4.44
CA SER A 164 16.78 31.02 -4.74
C SER A 164 17.45 29.84 -4.00
N GLY A 165 18.55 29.34 -4.55
CA GLY A 165 19.32 28.24 -3.95
C GLY A 165 19.82 28.52 -2.53
N ASP A 166 20.21 29.76 -2.22
CA ASP A 166 20.66 30.15 -0.87
C ASP A 166 19.52 30.18 0.15
N MET A 167 18.33 30.65 -0.24
CA MET A 167 17.16 30.62 0.64
C MET A 167 16.73 29.17 0.92
N ALA A 168 16.77 28.30 -0.07
CA ALA A 168 16.55 26.87 0.12
C ALA A 168 17.59 26.23 1.04
N ARG A 169 18.88 26.55 0.88
CA ARG A 169 19.94 26.06 1.78
C ARG A 169 19.74 26.48 3.23
N ARG A 170 19.32 27.73 3.48
CA ARG A 170 18.99 28.22 4.83
C ARG A 170 17.80 27.46 5.42
N LEU A 171 16.70 27.35 4.68
CA LEU A 171 15.52 26.59 5.11
C LEU A 171 15.86 25.13 5.44
N LEU A 172 16.68 24.46 4.61
CA LEU A 172 17.15 23.09 4.86
C LEU A 172 18.05 22.97 6.09
N ALA A 173 18.87 23.98 6.38
CA ALA A 173 19.66 24.01 7.61
C ALA A 173 18.77 24.18 8.85
N ASP A 174 17.75 25.04 8.79
CA ASP A 174 16.86 25.30 9.92
C ASP A 174 15.91 24.13 10.21
N ASN A 175 15.31 23.53 9.17
CA ASN A 175 14.37 22.40 9.31
C ASN A 175 15.01 21.01 9.26
N GLN A 176 16.34 20.94 9.07
CA GLN A 176 17.13 19.71 8.98
C GLN A 176 16.70 18.75 7.84
N ALA A 177 16.04 19.26 6.79
CA ALA A 177 15.56 18.48 5.66
C ALA A 177 16.66 18.17 4.62
N PHE A 178 16.39 17.19 3.76
CA PHE A 178 17.33 16.70 2.75
C PHE A 178 16.89 17.05 1.33
N SER A 179 17.83 17.58 0.54
CA SER A 179 17.69 17.68 -0.90
C SER A 179 19.03 17.50 -1.60
N VAL A 180 19.02 16.72 -2.67
CA VAL A 180 20.15 16.57 -3.60
C VAL A 180 20.28 17.80 -4.52
N LEU A 181 19.22 18.61 -4.68
CA LEU A 181 19.24 19.80 -5.54
C LEU A 181 20.12 20.93 -5.01
N THR A 182 20.38 20.99 -3.70
CA THR A 182 21.25 22.04 -3.12
C THR A 182 22.75 21.75 -3.25
N TRP A 183 23.14 20.57 -3.76
CA TRP A 183 24.54 20.17 -3.92
C TRP A 183 25.28 20.94 -5.04
N SER A 184 24.55 21.50 -6.00
CA SER A 184 25.11 22.37 -7.04
C SER A 184 24.03 23.26 -7.63
N ASP A 185 24.31 24.55 -7.75
CA ASP A 185 23.43 25.51 -8.43
C ASP A 185 23.57 25.45 -9.96
N GLY A 186 24.31 24.48 -10.51
CA GLY A 186 24.48 24.30 -11.94
C GLY A 186 23.23 23.77 -12.62
N ARG A 187 22.77 24.43 -13.70
CA ARG A 187 21.62 23.98 -14.50
C ARG A 187 21.69 22.51 -14.93
N GLY A 188 22.88 22.02 -15.29
CA GLY A 188 23.07 20.60 -15.67
C GLY A 188 22.80 19.62 -14.52
N TRP A 189 23.12 20.00 -13.27
CA TRP A 189 22.81 19.20 -12.09
C TRP A 189 21.31 19.15 -11.83
N PHE A 190 20.65 20.30 -11.91
CA PHE A 190 19.19 20.39 -11.79
C PHE A 190 18.47 19.48 -12.81
N GLU A 191 18.81 19.59 -14.11
CA GLU A 191 18.17 18.79 -15.16
C GLU A 191 18.44 17.29 -14.97
N LEU A 192 19.64 16.91 -14.48
CA LEU A 192 19.97 15.53 -14.14
C LEU A 192 19.09 15.00 -12.99
N VAL A 193 18.97 15.72 -11.88
CA VAL A 193 18.15 15.28 -10.74
C VAL A 193 16.66 15.23 -11.11
N TYR A 194 16.16 16.20 -11.87
CA TYR A 194 14.77 16.24 -12.33
C TYR A 194 14.44 15.08 -13.28
N THR A 195 15.32 14.79 -14.25
CA THR A 195 15.14 13.65 -15.17
C THR A 195 15.32 12.30 -14.48
N LEU A 196 16.21 12.19 -13.49
CA LEU A 196 16.33 11.00 -12.65
C LEU A 196 15.09 10.77 -11.78
N ALA A 197 14.43 11.82 -11.29
CA ALA A 197 13.16 11.71 -10.57
C ALA A 197 12.02 11.19 -11.49
N ILE A 198 11.91 11.71 -12.72
CA ILE A 198 10.99 11.17 -13.74
C ILE A 198 11.30 9.69 -14.03
N LEU A 199 12.56 9.37 -14.28
CA LEU A 199 12.98 8.01 -14.64
C LEU A 199 12.75 7.01 -13.49
N SER A 200 13.09 7.38 -12.25
CA SER A 200 12.86 6.51 -11.09
C SER A 200 11.37 6.29 -10.83
N SER A 201 10.53 7.32 -11.03
CA SER A 201 9.07 7.21 -10.96
C SER A 201 8.52 6.26 -12.03
N ALA A 202 8.91 6.42 -13.29
CA ALA A 202 8.48 5.54 -14.39
C ALA A 202 8.94 4.08 -14.18
N LEU A 203 10.18 3.87 -13.74
CA LEU A 203 10.71 2.53 -13.45
C LEU A 203 10.06 1.89 -12.22
N LEU A 204 9.74 2.68 -11.18
CA LEU A 204 8.99 2.22 -10.00
C LEU A 204 7.54 1.89 -10.36
N LEU A 205 6.90 2.68 -11.24
CA LEU A 205 5.54 2.47 -11.73
C LEU A 205 5.37 1.15 -12.50
N VAL A 206 6.31 0.80 -13.39
CA VAL A 206 6.31 -0.52 -14.05
C VAL A 206 6.85 -1.64 -13.14
N GLY A 207 7.41 -1.28 -11.99
CA GLY A 207 7.91 -2.21 -10.99
C GLY A 207 9.19 -2.92 -11.43
N TRP A 208 10.14 -2.16 -11.99
CA TRP A 208 11.47 -2.64 -12.37
C TRP A 208 12.46 -2.36 -11.23
N ARG A 209 13.14 -3.38 -10.70
CA ARG A 209 14.14 -3.23 -9.63
C ARG A 209 13.57 -2.45 -8.43
N THR A 210 12.36 -2.81 -7.98
CA THR A 210 11.53 -1.94 -7.12
C THR A 210 12.24 -1.46 -5.88
N ARG A 211 13.10 -2.27 -5.27
CA ARG A 211 13.89 -1.88 -4.10
C ARG A 211 14.85 -0.73 -4.38
N THR A 212 15.57 -0.77 -5.50
CA THR A 212 16.50 0.31 -5.88
C THR A 212 15.71 1.52 -6.36
N MET A 213 14.64 1.31 -7.13
CA MET A 213 13.83 2.41 -7.65
C MET A 213 13.01 3.10 -6.55
N SER A 214 12.59 2.43 -5.48
CA SER A 214 11.90 3.07 -4.35
C SER A 214 12.83 4.02 -3.58
N VAL A 215 14.10 3.65 -3.40
CA VAL A 215 15.10 4.56 -2.80
C VAL A 215 15.36 5.78 -3.71
N LEU A 216 15.51 5.57 -5.03
CA LEU A 216 15.71 6.69 -5.97
C LEU A 216 14.46 7.57 -6.12
N PHE A 217 13.27 6.98 -6.05
CA PHE A 217 11.99 7.69 -6.02
C PHE A 217 11.87 8.55 -4.76
N MET A 218 12.16 7.97 -3.59
CA MET A 218 12.23 8.70 -2.31
C MET A 218 13.20 9.88 -2.39
N VAL A 219 14.45 9.65 -2.85
CA VAL A 219 15.43 10.73 -3.02
C VAL A 219 14.92 11.81 -3.97
N GLY A 220 14.24 11.45 -5.08
CA GLY A 220 13.63 12.39 -6.01
C GLY A 220 12.52 13.24 -5.38
N VAL A 221 11.51 12.60 -4.78
CA VAL A 221 10.37 13.26 -4.09
C VAL A 221 10.88 14.22 -3.02
N LEU A 222 11.71 13.73 -2.09
CA LEU A 222 12.28 14.53 -1.00
C LEU A 222 13.09 15.71 -1.54
N SER A 223 13.90 15.49 -2.59
CA SER A 223 14.75 16.56 -3.12
C SER A 223 13.95 17.70 -3.73
N LEU A 224 12.91 17.43 -4.52
CA LEU A 224 12.09 18.49 -5.12
C LEU A 224 11.18 19.18 -4.11
N GLN A 225 10.48 18.41 -3.26
CA GLN A 225 9.54 19.00 -2.29
C GLN A 225 10.28 19.84 -1.23
N ASN A 226 11.40 19.35 -0.67
CA ASN A 226 12.20 20.13 0.27
C ASN A 226 12.89 21.34 -0.39
N ARG A 227 13.19 21.27 -1.70
CA ARG A 227 13.77 22.40 -2.45
C ARG A 227 12.82 23.59 -2.54
N SER A 228 11.50 23.38 -2.55
CA SER A 228 10.49 24.44 -2.62
C SER A 228 9.18 24.04 -1.93
N ILE A 229 9.11 24.26 -0.62
CA ILE A 229 7.98 23.85 0.22
C ILE A 229 6.67 24.62 -0.07
N PHE A 230 6.75 25.78 -0.73
CA PHE A 230 5.60 26.67 -0.97
C PHE A 230 4.75 26.28 -2.18
N ILE A 231 5.22 25.33 -2.99
CA ILE A 231 4.53 24.84 -4.20
C ILE A 231 3.59 23.68 -3.86
N GLY A 232 3.87 22.94 -2.79
CA GLY A 232 3.16 21.71 -2.45
C GLY A 232 1.87 21.93 -1.66
N ASP A 233 0.98 20.95 -1.73
CA ASP A 233 -0.27 20.92 -0.96
C ASP A 233 -0.31 19.77 0.08
N GLY A 234 -1.49 19.46 0.64
CA GLY A 234 -1.65 18.37 1.60
C GLY A 234 -1.32 16.99 1.02
N GLY A 235 -1.55 16.78 -0.27
CA GLY A 235 -1.27 15.55 -1.00
C GLY A 235 0.22 15.37 -1.27
N ASP A 236 0.97 16.45 -1.48
CA ASP A 236 2.44 16.40 -1.54
C ASP A 236 3.04 15.83 -0.26
N ASN A 237 2.55 16.23 0.91
CA ASN A 237 2.97 15.67 2.19
C ASN A 237 2.67 14.16 2.28
N VAL A 238 1.53 13.71 1.75
CA VAL A 238 1.22 12.27 1.65
C VAL A 238 2.21 11.56 0.72
N ILE A 239 2.52 12.11 -0.45
CA ILE A 239 3.54 11.56 -1.37
C ILE A 239 4.90 11.47 -0.67
N HIS A 240 5.28 12.49 0.11
CA HIS A 240 6.53 12.53 0.88
C HIS A 240 6.68 11.34 1.83
N LEU A 241 5.69 11.15 2.70
CA LEU A 241 5.66 10.06 3.69
C LEU A 241 5.62 8.69 2.99
N MET A 242 4.78 8.56 1.97
CA MET A 242 4.57 7.30 1.26
C MET A 242 5.80 6.91 0.42
N ALA A 243 6.57 7.87 -0.09
CA ALA A 243 7.85 7.61 -0.75
C ALA A 243 8.88 6.99 0.20
N ILE A 244 8.95 7.45 1.45
CA ILE A 244 9.78 6.86 2.51
C ILE A 244 9.28 5.45 2.86
N TYR A 245 7.98 5.29 3.12
CA TYR A 245 7.42 3.99 3.50
C TYR A 245 7.57 2.93 2.40
N LEU A 246 7.44 3.32 1.12
CA LEU A 246 7.60 2.43 -0.03
C LEU A 246 8.97 1.75 -0.08
N VAL A 247 10.04 2.37 0.44
CA VAL A 247 11.38 1.74 0.56
C VAL A 247 11.34 0.46 1.38
N LEU A 248 10.52 0.42 2.43
CA LEU A 248 10.38 -0.72 3.34
C LEU A 248 9.38 -1.79 2.84
N THR A 249 8.60 -1.49 1.80
CA THR A 249 7.59 -2.41 1.25
C THR A 249 8.15 -3.40 0.22
N ARG A 250 7.55 -4.59 0.15
CA ARG A 250 7.72 -5.58 -0.93
C ARG A 250 6.75 -5.34 -2.10
N CYS A 251 6.48 -4.09 -2.44
CA CYS A 251 5.52 -3.66 -3.48
C CYS A 251 5.80 -4.16 -4.92
N GLY A 252 6.93 -4.84 -5.14
CA GLY A 252 7.28 -5.52 -6.39
C GLY A 252 6.81 -6.98 -6.50
N GLN A 253 6.03 -7.53 -5.55
CA GLN A 253 5.61 -8.94 -5.58
C GLN A 253 4.53 -9.28 -6.62
N VAL A 254 3.68 -8.32 -6.99
CA VAL A 254 2.63 -8.48 -8.02
C VAL A 254 2.58 -7.23 -8.92
N TRP A 255 2.02 -7.40 -10.12
CA TRP A 255 1.83 -6.33 -11.12
C TRP A 255 3.10 -5.50 -11.42
N SER A 256 4.24 -6.20 -11.50
CA SER A 256 5.57 -5.59 -11.67
C SER A 256 6.41 -6.39 -12.68
N LEU A 257 7.40 -5.73 -13.28
CA LEU A 257 8.42 -6.40 -14.09
C LEU A 257 9.30 -7.34 -13.24
N ASP A 258 9.50 -7.04 -11.95
CA ASP A 258 10.20 -7.93 -11.02
C ASP A 258 9.46 -9.24 -10.75
N ALA A 259 8.14 -9.21 -10.55
CA ALA A 259 7.32 -10.41 -10.40
C ALA A 259 7.32 -11.25 -11.68
N ARG A 260 7.24 -10.60 -12.85
CA ARG A 260 7.35 -11.27 -14.16
C ARG A 260 8.72 -11.93 -14.36
N ARG A 261 9.81 -11.29 -13.91
CA ARG A 261 11.16 -11.89 -13.90
C ARG A 261 11.24 -13.08 -12.96
N ALA A 262 10.73 -12.96 -11.74
CA ALA A 262 10.74 -14.04 -10.74
C ALA A 262 9.94 -15.27 -11.22
N ALA A 263 8.76 -15.07 -11.80
CA ALA A 263 7.94 -16.15 -12.35
C ALA A 263 8.64 -16.91 -13.48
N LYS A 264 9.28 -16.20 -14.42
CA LYS A 264 10.08 -16.83 -15.49
C LYS A 264 11.25 -17.65 -14.95
N ARG A 265 11.96 -17.15 -13.92
CA ARG A 265 13.06 -17.89 -13.28
C ARG A 265 12.57 -19.20 -12.65
N GLY A 266 11.42 -19.18 -11.97
CA GLY A 266 10.82 -20.39 -11.39
C GLY A 266 10.37 -21.45 -12.41
N GLN A 267 10.30 -21.11 -13.70
CA GLN A 267 9.87 -22.02 -14.78
C GLN A 267 11.03 -22.57 -15.64
N GLY A 268 12.26 -22.08 -15.44
CA GLY A 268 13.39 -22.43 -16.32
C GLY A 268 14.78 -22.23 -15.71
N ALA A 269 14.90 -22.22 -14.38
CA ALA A 269 16.19 -22.21 -13.71
C ALA A 269 16.68 -23.64 -13.47
N ASP A 270 17.86 -23.95 -14.01
CA ASP A 270 18.66 -25.09 -13.57
C ASP A 270 19.10 -24.84 -12.10
N PRO A 271 18.76 -25.72 -11.13
CA PRO A 271 18.99 -25.46 -9.71
C PRO A 271 20.44 -25.19 -9.29
N GLY A 272 21.43 -25.59 -10.11
CA GLY A 272 22.85 -25.52 -9.76
C GLY A 272 23.60 -24.23 -10.15
N LEU A 273 23.10 -23.45 -11.12
CA LEU A 273 23.87 -22.33 -11.69
C LEU A 273 23.53 -20.96 -11.05
N PRO A 274 24.51 -20.26 -10.45
CA PRO A 274 24.25 -18.97 -9.82
C PRO A 274 23.94 -17.85 -10.82
N GLU A 275 22.86 -17.10 -10.57
CA GLU A 275 22.38 -16.06 -11.50
C GLU A 275 23.37 -14.89 -11.67
N ARG A 276 23.65 -14.52 -12.93
CA ARG A 276 24.52 -13.39 -13.30
C ARG A 276 23.75 -12.06 -13.30
N ASP A 277 23.50 -11.50 -12.12
CA ASP A 277 22.77 -10.23 -11.97
C ASP A 277 23.65 -8.97 -12.24
N ILE A 278 24.06 -8.78 -13.51
CA ILE A 278 24.95 -7.68 -13.91
C ILE A 278 24.31 -6.32 -13.62
N THR A 279 23.04 -6.10 -13.99
CA THR A 279 22.36 -4.81 -13.76
C THR A 279 22.26 -4.47 -12.27
N GLY A 280 22.04 -5.46 -11.41
CA GLY A 280 22.02 -5.25 -9.96
C GLY A 280 23.38 -4.77 -9.43
N VAL A 281 24.47 -5.40 -9.89
CA VAL A 281 25.84 -5.03 -9.53
C VAL A 281 26.21 -3.63 -10.05
N VAL A 282 25.89 -3.31 -11.31
CA VAL A 282 26.16 -1.98 -11.88
C VAL A 282 25.39 -0.89 -11.13
N LEU A 283 24.09 -1.08 -10.86
CA LEU A 283 23.30 -0.12 -10.08
C LEU A 283 23.87 0.07 -8.67
N TRP A 284 24.25 -1.02 -7.99
CA TRP A 284 24.82 -0.96 -6.64
C TRP A 284 26.19 -0.24 -6.63
N ALA A 285 27.07 -0.55 -7.58
CA ALA A 285 28.38 0.08 -7.70
C ALA A 285 28.28 1.58 -8.04
N VAL A 286 27.44 1.96 -9.01
CA VAL A 286 27.24 3.36 -9.39
C VAL A 286 26.64 4.17 -8.23
N LEU A 287 25.59 3.66 -7.58
CA LEU A 287 24.98 4.37 -6.45
C LEU A 287 25.90 4.45 -5.23
N GLY A 288 26.71 3.41 -4.98
CA GLY A 288 27.72 3.41 -3.92
C GLY A 288 28.84 4.40 -4.17
N LEU A 289 29.35 4.46 -5.39
CA LEU A 289 30.35 5.45 -5.79
C LEU A 289 29.80 6.88 -5.70
N SER A 290 28.58 7.12 -6.19
CA SER A 290 27.93 8.43 -6.08
C SER A 290 27.74 8.86 -4.63
N LEU A 291 27.30 7.96 -3.75
CA LEU A 291 27.14 8.23 -2.31
C LEU A 291 28.50 8.47 -1.63
N ALA A 292 29.53 7.69 -1.96
CA ALA A 292 30.88 7.86 -1.46
C ALA A 292 31.49 9.20 -1.86
N VAL A 293 31.40 9.58 -3.15
CA VAL A 293 31.86 10.89 -3.64
C VAL A 293 31.09 12.02 -2.95
N ALA A 294 29.76 11.93 -2.84
CA ALA A 294 28.96 12.96 -2.18
C ALA A 294 29.30 13.12 -0.69
N GLN A 295 29.57 12.01 0.01
CA GLN A 295 29.98 12.00 1.42
C GLN A 295 31.39 12.58 1.62
N VAL A 296 32.36 12.23 0.75
CA VAL A 296 33.74 12.72 0.81
C VAL A 296 33.85 14.19 0.43
N MET A 297 33.05 14.64 -0.55
CA MET A 297 32.95 16.06 -0.94
C MET A 297 32.17 16.91 0.09
N GLY A 298 31.65 16.31 1.17
CA GLY A 298 30.94 17.03 2.23
C GLY A 298 29.65 17.69 1.79
N LEU A 299 28.94 17.12 0.80
CA LEU A 299 27.73 17.73 0.23
C LEU A 299 26.61 17.84 1.28
N SER A 300 25.86 18.95 1.19
CA SER A 300 24.87 19.35 2.20
C SER A 300 23.84 18.26 2.50
N GLY A 301 23.53 18.04 3.78
CA GLY A 301 22.50 17.08 4.21
C GLY A 301 22.96 15.63 4.31
N LEU A 302 24.25 15.32 4.11
CA LEU A 302 24.79 13.96 4.32
C LEU A 302 25.46 13.80 5.70
N SER A 303 24.75 14.12 6.78
CA SER A 303 25.25 13.89 8.13
C SER A 303 25.16 12.41 8.54
N TRP A 304 26.04 11.99 9.46
CA TRP A 304 25.95 10.67 10.11
C TRP A 304 24.89 10.66 11.22
N PHE A 305 24.78 11.76 11.96
CA PHE A 305 23.88 11.94 13.10
C PHE A 305 23.17 13.30 13.00
N GLY A 306 22.06 13.47 13.70
CA GLY A 306 21.25 14.70 13.64
C GLY A 306 20.23 14.66 12.49
N ALA A 307 20.35 15.56 11.51
CA ALA A 307 19.44 15.72 10.37
C ALA A 307 19.14 14.42 9.60
N GLY A 308 17.96 13.84 9.81
CA GLY A 308 17.54 12.62 9.13
C GLY A 308 16.12 12.16 9.46
N PRO A 309 15.70 11.01 8.91
CA PRO A 309 14.31 10.54 8.99
C PRO A 309 13.92 10.01 10.38
N PHE A 310 14.88 9.83 11.29
CA PHE A 310 14.63 9.43 12.68
C PHE A 310 15.49 10.27 13.63
N PRO A 311 15.02 10.57 14.85
CA PRO A 311 15.80 11.32 15.84
C PRO A 311 17.20 10.73 16.05
N GLY A 312 18.22 11.55 15.81
CA GLY A 312 19.63 11.19 15.96
C GLY A 312 20.26 10.41 14.80
N VAL A 313 19.49 9.91 13.83
CA VAL A 313 19.99 9.15 12.66
C VAL A 313 20.08 10.08 11.46
N GLY A 314 21.28 10.40 10.99
CA GLY A 314 21.47 11.29 9.85
C GLY A 314 21.05 10.69 8.50
N TRP A 315 20.79 11.55 7.51
CA TRP A 315 20.47 11.14 6.14
C TRP A 315 21.63 10.38 5.46
N GLY A 316 22.88 10.78 5.70
CA GLY A 316 24.06 10.07 5.19
C GLY A 316 24.12 8.64 5.73
N LEU A 317 24.00 8.48 7.05
CA LEU A 317 23.93 7.15 7.71
C LEU A 317 22.76 6.32 7.15
N THR A 318 21.59 6.92 6.96
CA THR A 318 20.40 6.25 6.40
C THR A 318 20.68 5.69 5.00
N LEU A 319 21.24 6.50 4.10
CA LEU A 319 21.54 6.08 2.73
C LEU A 319 22.62 4.98 2.69
N TRP A 320 23.64 5.07 3.55
CA TRP A 320 24.63 4.02 3.72
C TRP A 320 24.03 2.70 4.23
N ILE A 321 23.14 2.74 5.23
CA ILE A 321 22.43 1.55 5.73
C ILE A 321 21.61 0.90 4.61
N LEU A 322 20.85 1.66 3.83
CA LEU A 322 20.06 1.15 2.70
C LEU A 322 20.95 0.50 1.63
N TRP A 323 22.05 1.15 1.27
CA TRP A 323 23.01 0.63 0.28
C TRP A 323 23.72 -0.65 0.76
N CYS A 324 24.17 -0.69 2.01
CA CYS A 324 24.75 -1.86 2.65
C CYS A 324 23.75 -3.02 2.74
N ALA A 325 22.50 -2.75 3.15
CA ALA A 325 21.45 -3.76 3.23
C ALA A 325 21.14 -4.39 1.86
N HIS A 326 21.18 -3.60 0.78
CA HIS A 326 21.03 -4.11 -0.58
C HIS A 326 22.20 -5.01 -1.01
N GLY A 327 23.44 -4.60 -0.70
CA GLY A 327 24.65 -5.39 -0.97
C GLY A 327 24.64 -6.71 -0.20
N ALA A 328 24.34 -6.67 1.11
CA ALA A 328 24.20 -7.84 1.97
C ALA A 328 23.10 -8.79 1.46
N TRP A 329 21.95 -8.26 1.01
CA TRP A 329 20.89 -9.08 0.43
C TRP A 329 21.34 -9.79 -0.85
N TRP A 330 22.05 -9.10 -1.73
CA TRP A 330 22.60 -9.69 -2.94
C TRP A 330 23.62 -10.79 -2.61
N ALA A 331 24.54 -10.53 -1.69
CA ALA A 331 25.57 -11.48 -1.26
C ALA A 331 24.97 -12.73 -0.60
N VAL A 332 24.04 -12.58 0.35
CA VAL A 332 23.36 -13.72 1.00
C VAL A 332 22.62 -14.58 -0.01
N ARG A 333 21.92 -13.97 -0.98
CA ARG A 333 21.27 -14.71 -2.08
C ARG A 333 22.25 -15.50 -2.95
N ARG A 334 23.46 -14.97 -3.16
CA ARG A 334 24.45 -15.51 -4.09
C ARG A 334 25.38 -16.56 -3.47
N TYR A 335 25.67 -16.44 -2.18
CA TYR A 335 26.70 -17.23 -1.49
C TYR A 335 26.18 -18.02 -0.27
N ALA A 336 25.04 -17.65 0.33
CA ALA A 336 24.51 -18.28 1.53
C ALA A 336 22.99 -18.59 1.44
N PRO A 337 22.56 -19.44 0.48
CA PRO A 337 21.14 -19.68 0.19
C PRO A 337 20.36 -20.47 1.27
N GLY A 338 21.04 -20.96 2.31
CA GLY A 338 20.44 -21.68 3.45
C GLY A 338 19.84 -20.75 4.52
N GLU A 339 20.11 -21.05 5.80
CA GLU A 339 19.54 -20.32 6.95
C GLU A 339 19.69 -18.79 6.89
N PRO A 340 20.85 -18.20 6.50
CA PRO A 340 21.00 -16.74 6.43
C PRO A 340 19.99 -16.09 5.47
N ARG A 341 19.68 -16.74 4.36
CA ARG A 341 18.64 -16.28 3.42
C ARG A 341 17.26 -16.36 4.05
N VAL A 342 16.96 -17.40 4.82
CA VAL A 342 15.66 -17.55 5.51
C VAL A 342 15.45 -16.42 6.53
N VAL A 343 16.46 -16.15 7.37
CA VAL A 343 16.44 -15.06 8.35
C VAL A 343 16.24 -13.71 7.66
N LEU A 344 17.00 -13.42 6.61
CA LEU A 344 16.87 -12.17 5.87
C LEU A 344 15.50 -12.05 5.17
N ASP A 345 14.94 -13.15 4.67
CA ASP A 345 13.59 -13.18 4.13
C ASP A 345 12.50 -12.98 5.20
N MET A 346 12.70 -13.42 6.45
CA MET A 346 11.83 -13.10 7.58
C MET A 346 11.90 -11.61 7.94
N LEU A 347 13.11 -11.06 8.12
CA LEU A 347 13.32 -9.63 8.44
C LEU A 347 12.67 -8.72 7.40
N GLY A 348 12.88 -8.98 6.11
CA GLY A 348 12.27 -8.18 5.05
C GLY A 348 10.75 -8.40 4.89
N LYS A 349 10.15 -9.45 5.48
CA LYS A 349 8.68 -9.60 5.57
C LYS A 349 8.13 -8.80 6.74
N LEU A 350 8.83 -8.84 7.88
CA LEU A 350 8.50 -8.05 9.06
C LEU A 350 8.53 -6.54 8.76
N ALA A 351 9.59 -6.06 8.11
CA ALA A 351 9.71 -4.66 7.68
C ALA A 351 8.56 -4.23 6.75
N HIS A 352 8.21 -5.07 5.77
CA HIS A 352 7.06 -4.81 4.88
C HIS A 352 5.72 -4.82 5.61
N ASN A 353 5.48 -5.80 6.49
CA ASN A 353 4.23 -5.89 7.24
C ASN A 353 4.09 -4.71 8.23
N GLY A 354 5.19 -4.26 8.84
CA GLY A 354 5.27 -3.05 9.64
C GLY A 354 4.98 -1.80 8.81
N ALA A 355 5.63 -1.64 7.66
CA ALA A 355 5.38 -0.51 6.76
C ALA A 355 3.93 -0.46 6.25
N MET A 356 3.32 -1.60 5.93
CA MET A 356 1.89 -1.67 5.57
C MET A 356 0.97 -1.29 6.74
N LEU A 357 1.32 -1.62 7.98
CA LEU A 357 0.59 -1.17 9.16
C LEU A 357 0.74 0.35 9.37
N VAL A 358 1.95 0.88 9.23
CA VAL A 358 2.22 2.33 9.30
C VAL A 358 1.39 3.07 8.25
N ILE A 359 1.39 2.63 6.99
CA ILE A 359 0.56 3.23 5.92
C ILE A 359 -0.93 3.23 6.29
N VAL A 360 -1.47 2.12 6.81
CA VAL A 360 -2.87 2.03 7.23
C VAL A 360 -3.19 2.99 8.39
N VAL A 361 -2.31 3.07 9.39
CA VAL A 361 -2.48 3.98 10.54
C VAL A 361 -2.35 5.44 10.09
N GLU A 362 -1.39 5.77 9.24
CA GLU A 362 -1.15 7.11 8.73
C GLU A 362 -2.38 7.65 8.00
N VAL A 363 -2.97 6.88 7.10
CA VAL A 363 -4.19 7.30 6.38
C VAL A 363 -5.36 7.50 7.34
N CYS A 364 -5.50 6.66 8.38
CA CYS A 364 -6.49 6.87 9.43
C CYS A 364 -6.25 8.16 10.24
N LEU A 365 -4.98 8.46 10.56
CA LEU A 365 -4.60 9.69 11.28
C LEU A 365 -4.84 10.93 10.42
N ILE A 366 -4.53 10.89 9.13
CA ILE A 366 -4.82 11.97 8.18
C ILE A 366 -6.31 12.30 8.21
N TYR A 367 -7.21 11.32 8.06
CA TYR A 367 -8.66 11.60 8.10
C TYR A 367 -9.18 11.97 9.49
N ALA A 368 -8.74 11.28 10.55
CA ALA A 368 -9.17 11.59 11.91
C ALA A 368 -8.81 13.02 12.30
N THR A 369 -7.55 13.42 12.08
CA THR A 369 -7.08 14.78 12.38
C THR A 369 -7.72 15.80 11.45
N ALA A 370 -7.80 15.55 10.14
CA ALA A 370 -8.46 16.45 9.20
C ALA A 370 -9.93 16.68 9.51
N GLY A 371 -10.65 15.68 10.03
CA GLY A 371 -12.03 15.82 10.51
C GLY A 371 -12.10 16.57 11.85
N TRP A 372 -11.23 16.24 12.81
CA TRP A 372 -11.22 16.87 14.14
C TRP A 372 -10.80 18.34 14.13
N TYR A 373 -9.89 18.73 13.22
CA TYR A 373 -9.56 20.13 12.97
C TYR A 373 -10.73 20.90 12.35
N LYS A 374 -11.52 20.27 11.46
CA LYS A 374 -12.73 20.90 10.91
C LYS A 374 -13.77 21.17 11.98
N ILE A 375 -14.03 20.22 12.90
CA ILE A 375 -14.97 20.41 14.03
C ILE A 375 -14.66 21.67 14.86
N GLN A 376 -13.39 22.07 14.97
CA GLN A 376 -12.97 23.25 15.72
C GLN A 376 -13.07 24.58 14.95
N GLY A 377 -13.25 24.55 13.62
CA GLY A 377 -13.31 25.75 12.79
C GLY A 377 -14.72 26.31 12.64
N SER A 378 -14.93 27.58 12.98
CA SER A 378 -16.25 28.26 12.92
C SER A 378 -16.96 28.07 11.57
N ARG A 379 -16.26 28.24 10.44
CA ARG A 379 -16.85 28.04 9.10
C ARG A 379 -17.41 26.63 8.86
N TRP A 380 -16.88 25.61 9.53
CA TRP A 380 -17.42 24.24 9.47
C TRP A 380 -18.58 24.06 10.45
N GLN A 381 -18.51 24.69 11.64
CA GLN A 381 -19.59 24.71 12.63
C GLN A 381 -20.84 25.43 12.11
N ASP A 382 -20.67 26.49 11.32
CA ASP A 382 -21.76 27.25 10.70
C ASP A 382 -22.22 26.65 9.36
N GLY A 383 -21.66 25.51 8.92
CA GLY A 383 -22.04 24.82 7.68
C GLY A 383 -21.64 25.54 6.38
N THR A 384 -20.77 26.55 6.43
CA THR A 384 -20.42 27.40 5.27
C THR A 384 -19.05 27.12 4.65
N ALA A 385 -18.22 26.24 5.23
CA ALA A 385 -16.81 26.10 4.86
C ALA A 385 -16.55 25.85 3.36
N VAL A 386 -17.39 25.04 2.71
CA VAL A 386 -17.24 24.68 1.29
C VAL A 386 -17.59 25.84 0.34
N TYR A 387 -18.36 26.84 0.79
CA TYR A 387 -18.71 28.03 0.02
C TYR A 387 -17.48 28.86 -0.40
N TYR A 388 -16.49 28.98 0.49
CA TYR A 388 -15.37 29.89 0.30
C TYR A 388 -14.36 29.42 -0.77
N PRO A 389 -13.91 28.15 -0.81
CA PRO A 389 -13.07 27.66 -1.90
C PRO A 389 -13.73 27.79 -3.27
N MET A 390 -15.05 27.60 -3.37
CA MET A 390 -15.81 27.76 -4.63
C MET A 390 -15.86 29.21 -5.14
N HIS A 391 -15.51 30.19 -4.30
CA HIS A 391 -15.45 31.63 -4.62
C HIS A 391 -14.01 32.15 -4.78
N LEU A 392 -13.00 31.28 -4.73
CA LEU A 392 -11.62 31.65 -5.04
C LEU A 392 -11.35 31.30 -6.50
N ASP A 393 -11.06 32.31 -7.34
CA ASP A 393 -10.80 32.12 -8.79
C ASP A 393 -9.74 31.04 -9.07
N TYR A 394 -8.72 30.96 -8.20
CA TYR A 394 -7.66 29.95 -8.28
C TYR A 394 -8.15 28.50 -8.09
N PHE A 395 -9.22 28.30 -7.31
CA PHE A 395 -9.84 27.00 -7.02
C PHE A 395 -11.20 26.83 -7.71
N SER A 396 -11.49 27.60 -8.77
CA SER A 396 -12.71 27.44 -9.56
C SER A 396 -12.40 27.31 -11.06
N PRO A 397 -12.03 26.10 -11.54
CA PRO A 397 -11.83 25.84 -12.97
C PRO A 397 -13.14 25.95 -13.78
N TRP A 398 -14.29 25.91 -13.10
CA TRP A 398 -15.63 25.95 -13.69
C TRP A 398 -16.51 26.99 -12.96
N PRO A 399 -16.27 28.31 -13.14
CA PRO A 399 -16.91 29.35 -12.32
C PRO A 399 -18.44 29.28 -12.28
N ASP A 400 -19.09 29.01 -13.40
CA ASP A 400 -20.56 28.94 -13.46
C ASP A 400 -21.12 27.72 -12.73
N LEU A 401 -20.38 26.59 -12.74
CA LEU A 401 -20.74 25.40 -11.97
C LEU A 401 -20.51 25.64 -10.47
N SER A 402 -19.38 26.25 -10.09
CA SER A 402 -19.10 26.61 -8.70
C SER A 402 -20.15 27.56 -8.14
N ARG A 403 -20.61 28.56 -8.92
CA ARG A 403 -21.70 29.47 -8.56
C ARG A 403 -23.04 28.73 -8.39
N LEU A 404 -23.45 27.94 -9.38
CA LEU A 404 -24.71 27.17 -9.32
C LEU A 404 -24.76 26.23 -8.09
N LEU A 405 -23.61 25.68 -7.68
CA LEU A 405 -23.50 24.93 -6.44
C LEU A 405 -23.55 25.84 -5.20
N ALA A 406 -22.80 26.94 -5.19
CA ALA A 406 -22.70 27.83 -4.03
C ALA A 406 -23.97 28.65 -3.74
N ASP A 407 -24.78 28.94 -4.75
CA ASP A 407 -26.09 29.59 -4.62
C ASP A 407 -27.11 28.69 -3.86
N ASN A 408 -26.87 27.39 -3.78
CA ASN A 408 -27.70 26.45 -3.02
C ASN A 408 -27.13 26.20 -1.61
N GLY A 409 -27.51 27.09 -0.67
CA GLY A 409 -27.08 27.02 0.73
C GLY A 409 -27.36 25.67 1.42
N LEU A 410 -28.47 25.00 1.11
CA LEU A 410 -28.77 23.67 1.67
C LEU A 410 -27.75 22.63 1.21
N MET A 411 -27.39 22.64 -0.08
CA MET A 411 -26.41 21.70 -0.61
C MET A 411 -25.00 22.00 -0.09
N ILE A 412 -24.60 23.27 0.02
CA ILE A 412 -23.33 23.67 0.66
C ILE A 412 -23.25 23.18 2.11
N MET A 413 -24.33 23.33 2.88
CA MET A 413 -24.44 22.83 4.25
C MET A 413 -24.29 21.30 4.31
N LEU A 414 -24.99 20.57 3.43
CA LEU A 414 -24.92 19.10 3.34
C LEU A 414 -23.51 18.60 2.96
N ILE A 415 -22.83 19.25 2.02
CA ILE A 415 -21.45 18.88 1.65
C ILE A 415 -20.48 19.20 2.80
N THR A 416 -20.64 20.37 3.44
CA THR A 416 -19.79 20.82 4.56
C THR A 416 -19.84 19.84 5.74
N TYR A 417 -21.04 19.51 6.24
CA TYR A 417 -21.17 18.54 7.33
C TYR A 417 -20.90 17.10 6.88
N GLY A 418 -21.32 16.72 5.67
CA GLY A 418 -21.09 15.38 5.13
C GLY A 418 -19.61 15.02 5.07
N THR A 419 -18.78 15.95 4.59
CA THR A 419 -17.31 15.85 4.62
C THR A 419 -16.77 15.53 6.02
N VAL A 420 -17.18 16.30 7.04
CA VAL A 420 -16.72 16.09 8.42
C VAL A 420 -17.17 14.74 8.97
N ILE A 421 -18.44 14.39 8.76
CA ILE A 421 -19.02 13.11 9.22
C ILE A 421 -18.26 11.92 8.61
N VAL A 422 -18.01 11.95 7.29
CA VAL A 422 -17.31 10.86 6.59
C VAL A 422 -15.86 10.72 7.08
N GLN A 423 -15.11 11.82 7.15
CA GLN A 423 -13.71 11.81 7.56
C GLN A 423 -13.53 11.36 9.03
N VAL A 424 -14.39 11.82 9.94
CA VAL A 424 -14.35 11.40 11.35
C VAL A 424 -14.83 9.95 11.52
N ALA A 425 -15.87 9.52 10.79
CA ALA A 425 -16.41 8.17 10.94
C ALA A 425 -15.49 7.07 10.38
N PHE A 426 -14.72 7.36 9.32
CA PHE A 426 -13.98 6.34 8.58
C PHE A 426 -13.11 5.41 9.44
N PRO A 427 -12.23 5.89 10.35
CA PRO A 427 -11.42 5.02 11.22
C PRO A 427 -12.24 4.07 12.09
N PHE A 428 -13.42 4.50 12.56
CA PHE A 428 -14.32 3.68 13.38
C PHE A 428 -15.09 2.64 12.54
N THR A 429 -15.30 2.89 11.24
CA THR A 429 -15.98 1.91 10.37
C THR A 429 -15.11 0.72 9.95
N LEU A 430 -13.79 0.77 10.15
CA LEU A 430 -12.85 -0.27 9.73
C LEU A 430 -13.21 -1.69 10.24
N PHE A 431 -13.80 -1.77 11.44
CA PHE A 431 -14.25 -3.03 12.06
C PHE A 431 -15.42 -3.68 11.30
N ASN A 432 -16.21 -2.92 10.54
CA ASN A 432 -17.32 -3.43 9.74
C ASN A 432 -17.04 -3.27 8.24
N ARG A 433 -16.66 -4.39 7.60
CA ARG A 433 -16.33 -4.46 6.17
C ARG A 433 -17.38 -3.84 5.22
N ARG A 434 -18.66 -3.80 5.59
CA ARG A 434 -19.72 -3.18 4.76
C ARG A 434 -19.64 -1.66 4.87
N LEU A 435 -19.67 -1.12 6.09
CA LEU A 435 -19.59 0.32 6.35
C LEU A 435 -18.28 0.90 5.80
N LYS A 436 -17.14 0.25 6.09
CA LYS A 436 -15.83 0.64 5.54
C LYS A 436 -15.87 0.77 4.02
N ASN A 437 -16.41 -0.23 3.31
CA ASN A 437 -16.44 -0.21 1.84
C ASN A 437 -17.39 0.88 1.29
N VAL A 438 -18.49 1.18 1.97
CA VAL A 438 -19.40 2.27 1.60
C VAL A 438 -18.72 3.62 1.80
N LEU A 439 -18.14 3.87 2.98
CA LEU A 439 -17.43 5.13 3.25
C LEU A 439 -16.22 5.30 2.31
N LEU A 440 -15.48 4.23 2.02
CA LEU A 440 -14.36 4.27 1.06
C LEU A 440 -14.81 4.72 -0.34
N VAL A 441 -16.01 4.33 -0.80
CA VAL A 441 -16.56 4.84 -2.07
C VAL A 441 -16.94 6.32 -1.95
N VAL A 442 -17.55 6.73 -0.82
CA VAL A 442 -17.91 8.14 -0.59
C VAL A 442 -16.66 9.03 -0.55
N MET A 443 -15.58 8.59 0.10
CA MET A 443 -14.29 9.31 0.17
C MET A 443 -13.61 9.39 -1.20
N ILE A 444 -13.62 8.31 -1.98
CA ILE A 444 -13.13 8.37 -3.37
C ILE A 444 -13.96 9.37 -4.20
N CYS A 445 -15.29 9.42 -4.01
CA CYS A 445 -16.14 10.41 -4.65
C CYS A 445 -15.85 11.86 -4.17
N GLU A 446 -15.53 12.05 -2.89
CA GLU A 446 -15.10 13.35 -2.32
C GLU A 446 -13.78 13.81 -2.97
N HIS A 447 -12.79 12.93 -3.09
CA HIS A 447 -11.55 13.28 -3.78
C HIS A 447 -11.75 13.53 -5.28
N LEU A 448 -12.62 12.77 -5.94
CA LEU A 448 -12.97 13.02 -7.35
C LEU A 448 -13.71 14.36 -7.53
N SER A 449 -14.57 14.75 -6.59
CA SER A 449 -15.24 16.06 -6.65
C SER A 449 -14.26 17.20 -6.38
N ILE A 450 -13.33 17.07 -5.43
CA ILE A 450 -12.22 18.01 -5.22
C ILE A 450 -11.34 18.14 -6.47
N ALA A 451 -11.00 17.01 -7.12
CA ALA A 451 -10.16 17.01 -8.33
C ALA A 451 -10.80 17.82 -9.46
N PHE A 452 -12.11 17.69 -9.63
CA PHE A 452 -12.86 18.28 -10.74
C PHE A 452 -13.37 19.70 -10.44
N LEU A 453 -13.97 19.92 -9.27
CA LEU A 453 -14.58 21.20 -8.89
C LEU A 453 -13.56 22.22 -8.37
N LEU A 454 -12.51 21.77 -7.66
CA LEU A 454 -11.50 22.66 -7.07
C LEU A 454 -10.17 22.69 -7.85
N GLY A 455 -10.06 21.94 -8.94
CA GLY A 455 -8.86 21.95 -9.79
C GLY A 455 -7.62 21.32 -9.15
N LEU A 456 -7.80 20.40 -8.19
CA LEU A 456 -6.74 19.78 -7.40
C LEU A 456 -6.52 18.28 -7.75
N PRO A 457 -6.15 17.92 -9.01
CA PRO A 457 -6.11 16.53 -9.44
C PRO A 457 -4.98 15.72 -8.78
N PHE A 458 -3.81 16.32 -8.49
CA PHE A 458 -2.67 15.60 -7.91
C PHE A 458 -2.86 15.32 -6.41
N PHE A 459 -3.37 16.31 -5.66
CA PHE A 459 -3.89 16.13 -4.29
C PHE A 459 -4.82 14.91 -4.23
N SER A 460 -5.90 14.95 -5.02
CA SER A 460 -6.92 13.91 -5.01
C SER A 460 -6.39 12.55 -5.46
N LEU A 461 -5.47 12.50 -6.44
CA LEU A 461 -4.87 11.24 -6.88
C LEU A 461 -3.92 10.65 -5.82
N ALA A 462 -3.21 11.49 -5.06
CA ALA A 462 -2.45 11.05 -3.89
C ALA A 462 -3.37 10.46 -2.81
N MET A 463 -4.47 11.14 -2.48
CA MET A 463 -5.44 10.67 -1.49
C MET A 463 -6.15 9.38 -1.91
N ILE A 464 -6.65 9.29 -3.15
CA ILE A 464 -7.26 8.07 -3.71
C ILE A 464 -6.26 6.90 -3.74
N THR A 465 -4.98 7.18 -3.97
CA THR A 465 -3.92 6.16 -3.88
C THR A 465 -3.71 5.68 -2.44
N ALA A 466 -3.74 6.59 -1.47
CA ALA A 466 -3.64 6.26 -0.05
C ALA A 466 -4.82 5.38 0.38
N ASP A 467 -6.04 5.78 0.03
CA ASP A 467 -7.30 5.05 0.25
C ASP A 467 -7.30 3.64 -0.34
N ALA A 468 -6.59 3.43 -1.45
CA ALA A 468 -6.48 2.13 -2.10
C ALA A 468 -5.88 1.03 -1.20
N VAL A 469 -5.20 1.38 -0.10
CA VAL A 469 -4.76 0.41 0.92
C VAL A 469 -5.93 -0.34 1.57
N PHE A 470 -7.12 0.28 1.63
CA PHE A 470 -8.32 -0.31 2.21
C PHE A 470 -9.15 -1.13 1.20
N LEU A 471 -8.80 -1.15 -0.09
CA LEU A 471 -9.57 -1.88 -1.11
C LEU A 471 -9.56 -3.40 -0.85
N PRO A 472 -10.70 -4.10 -1.04
CA PRO A 472 -10.75 -5.55 -0.89
C PRO A 472 -9.82 -6.27 -1.88
N THR A 473 -9.01 -7.21 -1.40
CA THR A 473 -8.10 -7.99 -2.27
C THR A 473 -8.86 -8.71 -3.40
N VAL A 474 -10.09 -9.17 -3.15
CA VAL A 474 -10.95 -9.80 -4.16
C VAL A 474 -11.27 -8.83 -5.31
N PHE A 475 -11.57 -7.57 -5.00
CA PHE A 475 -11.81 -6.53 -5.99
C PHE A 475 -10.55 -6.22 -6.81
N LEU A 476 -9.39 -6.10 -6.15
CA LEU A 476 -8.11 -5.88 -6.82
C LEU A 476 -7.74 -7.03 -7.78
N VAL A 477 -7.90 -8.29 -7.34
CA VAL A 477 -7.66 -9.47 -8.18
C VAL A 477 -8.62 -9.52 -9.37
N TRP A 478 -9.91 -9.27 -9.15
CA TRP A 478 -10.93 -9.19 -10.20
C TRP A 478 -10.61 -8.11 -11.24
N LEU A 479 -10.22 -6.92 -10.78
CA LEU A 479 -9.85 -5.79 -11.65
C LEU A 479 -8.62 -6.14 -12.49
N GLY A 480 -7.57 -6.69 -11.87
CA GLY A 480 -6.36 -7.13 -12.58
C GLY A 480 -6.65 -8.21 -13.63
N ALA A 481 -7.54 -9.16 -13.33
CA ALA A 481 -7.99 -10.16 -14.29
C ALA A 481 -8.77 -9.55 -15.46
N ARG A 482 -9.68 -8.60 -15.19
CA ARG A 482 -10.42 -7.87 -16.24
C ARG A 482 -9.49 -7.07 -17.15
N VAL A 483 -8.52 -6.34 -16.58
CA VAL A 483 -7.51 -5.58 -17.35
C VAL A 483 -6.65 -6.51 -18.22
N CYS A 484 -6.26 -7.68 -17.71
CA CYS A 484 -5.53 -8.65 -18.52
C CYS A 484 -6.40 -9.22 -19.67
N ALA A 485 -7.67 -9.52 -19.42
CA ALA A 485 -8.59 -10.00 -20.46
C ALA A 485 -8.86 -8.95 -21.55
N VAL A 486 -8.93 -7.65 -21.20
CA VAL A 486 -9.03 -6.57 -22.18
C VAL A 486 -7.73 -6.44 -22.97
N ARG A 487 -6.57 -6.43 -22.30
CA ARG A 487 -5.25 -6.40 -22.97
C ARG A 487 -5.11 -7.55 -23.97
N ASP A 488 -5.44 -8.77 -23.58
CA ASP A 488 -5.22 -9.95 -24.42
C ASP A 488 -6.21 -10.02 -25.62
N ARG A 489 -7.30 -9.23 -25.60
CA ARG A 489 -8.18 -8.98 -26.75
C ARG A 489 -7.64 -7.88 -27.67
N VAL A 490 -7.12 -6.79 -27.12
CA VAL A 490 -6.66 -5.61 -27.89
C VAL A 490 -5.25 -5.80 -28.46
N LEU A 491 -4.41 -6.54 -27.74
CA LEU A 491 -3.07 -6.94 -28.14
C LEU A 491 -3.00 -8.47 -28.15
N PRO A 492 -3.58 -9.14 -29.17
CA PRO A 492 -3.39 -10.56 -29.36
C PRO A 492 -1.89 -10.84 -29.36
N ARG A 493 -1.43 -11.72 -28.45
CA ARG A 493 -0.10 -12.29 -28.63
C ARG A 493 -0.14 -13.01 -29.97
N ARG A 494 0.69 -12.60 -30.93
CA ARG A 494 1.07 -13.47 -32.04
C ARG A 494 1.40 -14.81 -31.41
N ALA A 495 0.63 -15.84 -31.78
CA ALA A 495 1.00 -17.20 -31.47
C ALA A 495 2.44 -17.38 -31.95
N ARG A 496 3.25 -18.06 -31.16
CA ARG A 496 4.61 -18.38 -31.56
C ARG A 496 4.52 -19.59 -32.49
N ASP A 497 3.97 -19.34 -33.68
CA ASP A 497 3.85 -20.33 -34.73
C ASP A 497 5.25 -20.73 -35.17
N GLY A 498 5.58 -22.01 -35.00
CA GLY A 498 6.93 -22.54 -35.16
C GLY A 498 7.14 -23.80 -34.35
N GLU A 499 6.91 -24.94 -35.01
CA GLU A 499 7.45 -26.27 -34.66
C GLU A 499 6.92 -26.97 -33.40
N SER A 500 5.73 -27.58 -33.56
CA SER A 500 5.52 -28.97 -33.14
C SER A 500 4.66 -29.71 -34.17
N GLY A 501 5.10 -29.65 -35.44
CA GLY A 501 4.54 -30.45 -36.51
C GLY A 501 5.17 -31.84 -36.51
N MET A 502 4.64 -32.76 -35.71
CA MET A 502 4.95 -34.18 -35.81
C MET A 502 3.64 -34.98 -35.78
N THR A 503 2.94 -34.95 -36.91
CA THR A 503 1.87 -35.90 -37.20
C THR A 503 2.45 -37.30 -37.29
N ALA A 504 2.26 -38.12 -36.25
CA ALA A 504 2.58 -39.54 -36.32
C ALA A 504 1.57 -40.26 -37.26
N PRO A 505 2.02 -40.95 -38.31
CA PRO A 505 1.15 -41.83 -39.08
C PRO A 505 0.98 -43.17 -38.33
N ALA A 506 -0.26 -43.59 -38.13
CA ALA A 506 -0.57 -44.95 -37.69
C ALA A 506 -0.65 -45.88 -38.91
N GLY A 507 -0.02 -47.06 -38.88
CA GLY A 507 0.02 -47.93 -40.06
C GLY A 507 0.68 -49.30 -39.91
N ALA A 508 0.12 -50.17 -39.04
CA ALA A 508 0.09 -51.64 -39.14
C ALA A 508 1.42 -52.47 -39.21
N PRO A 509 1.39 -53.80 -38.95
CA PRO A 509 2.58 -54.58 -38.61
C PRO A 509 3.09 -55.56 -39.69
N SER A 510 4.36 -55.95 -39.60
CA SER A 510 4.92 -57.15 -40.23
C SER A 510 6.05 -57.76 -39.37
N GLU A 511 5.66 -58.75 -38.55
CA GLU A 511 6.19 -60.11 -38.45
C GLU A 511 7.64 -60.47 -38.89
N VAL A 512 8.16 -61.56 -38.27
CA VAL A 512 9.28 -62.44 -38.71
C VAL A 512 10.69 -62.22 -38.09
N SER A 513 10.94 -63.02 -37.04
CA SER A 513 12.15 -63.80 -36.72
C SER A 513 13.45 -63.18 -36.16
N ALA A 514 13.88 -63.78 -35.04
CA ALA A 514 15.26 -63.87 -34.54
C ALA A 514 16.04 -64.98 -35.33
N PRO A 515 17.32 -65.32 -35.05
CA PRO A 515 17.99 -65.38 -33.74
C PRO A 515 18.77 -64.12 -33.33
#